data_AF-A0A2G9T423-F1
#
_entry.id   AF-A0A2G9T423-F1
#
_cell.length_a   1.000
_cell.length_b   1.000
_cell.length_c   1.000
_cell.angle_alpha   90.00
_cell.angle_beta   90.00
_cell.angle_gamma   90.00
#
_symmetry.space_group_name_H-M   'P 1'
#
loop_
_entity.id
_entity.type
_entity.pdbx_description
1 polymer ?
#
loop_
_entity_poly.entity_id
_entity_poly.type
_entity_poly.pdbx_seq_one_letter_code
_entity_poly.pdbx_strand_id
1 'polypeptide(L)'
;ARDFAYPSDSEDEEKRVVRTHKEKKFKELKDHIKQINNGKNNKDFTKILAVFDDLCKAYEKSKTVFARQNITTPRFYIRYMVDLEDYVANFWENKEAKS
;
A
#
# COMPACT_ATOMS: atom_id res chain seq x y z
N ALA A 1 -31.99 40.31 -26.33
CA ALA A 1 -30.83 40.18 -25.42
C ALA A 1 -30.37 38.73 -25.49
N ARG A 2 -29.10 38.48 -25.83
CA ARG A 2 -28.55 37.13 -25.96
C ARG A 2 -27.91 36.81 -24.62
N ASP A 3 -28.56 35.94 -23.85
CA ASP A 3 -28.05 35.44 -22.57
C ASP A 3 -26.78 34.62 -22.84
N PHE A 4 -25.63 35.24 -22.61
CA PHE A 4 -24.32 34.62 -22.75
C PHE A 4 -24.04 33.86 -21.46
N ALA A 5 -24.61 32.67 -21.35
CA ALA A 5 -24.36 31.77 -20.23
C ALA A 5 -22.85 31.45 -20.18
N TYR A 6 -22.17 31.96 -19.15
CA TYR A 6 -20.82 31.52 -18.79
C TYR A 6 -20.89 30.02 -18.46
N PRO A 7 -20.14 29.15 -19.16
CA PRO A 7 -19.94 27.81 -18.65
C PRO A 7 -19.17 27.93 -17.33
N SER A 8 -19.79 27.44 -16.25
CA SER A 8 -19.13 27.26 -14.95
C SER A 8 -18.02 26.23 -15.14
N ASP A 9 -16.82 26.69 -15.47
CA ASP A 9 -15.59 25.91 -15.49
C ASP A 9 -15.33 25.46 -14.05
N SER A 10 -15.84 24.27 -13.72
CA SER A 10 -15.76 23.69 -12.38
C SER A 10 -14.29 23.42 -12.07
N GLU A 11 -13.75 24.15 -11.09
CA GLU A 11 -12.37 24.06 -10.58
C GLU A 11 -12.00 22.72 -9.89
N ASP A 12 -12.62 21.62 -10.30
CA ASP A 12 -12.39 20.26 -9.76
C ASP A 12 -11.65 19.34 -10.76
N GLU A 13 -11.03 19.91 -11.79
CA GLU A 13 -10.09 19.16 -12.60
C GLU A 13 -8.76 19.07 -11.83
N GLU A 14 -8.67 18.12 -10.90
CA GLU A 14 -7.43 17.73 -10.22
C GLU A 14 -6.36 17.47 -11.29
N LYS A 15 -5.53 18.49 -11.54
CA LYS A 15 -4.47 18.46 -12.55
C LYS A 15 -3.70 17.16 -12.41
N ARG A 16 -3.75 16.32 -13.45
CA ARG A 16 -3.14 14.99 -13.47
C ARG A 16 -1.64 15.09 -13.16
N VAL A 17 -1.26 14.93 -11.89
CA VAL A 17 0.15 14.97 -11.48
C VAL A 17 0.86 13.73 -12.03
N VAL A 18 1.82 13.95 -12.92
CA VAL A 18 2.65 12.88 -13.49
C VAL A 18 3.67 12.44 -12.45
N ARG A 19 3.41 11.30 -11.81
CA ARG A 19 4.35 10.64 -10.88
C ARG A 19 5.27 9.69 -11.63
N THR A 20 6.52 9.56 -11.18
CA THR A 20 7.47 8.60 -11.75
C THR A 20 7.03 7.15 -11.52
N HIS A 21 7.54 6.22 -12.31
CA HIS A 21 7.26 4.79 -12.14
C HIS A 21 7.66 4.28 -10.73
N LYS A 22 8.78 4.78 -10.19
CA LYS A 22 9.23 4.51 -8.83
C LYS A 22 8.20 4.95 -7.80
N GLU A 23 7.75 6.21 -7.87
CA GLU A 23 6.79 6.76 -6.90
C GLU A 23 5.45 6.04 -6.94
N LYS A 24 4.98 5.67 -8.15
CA LYS A 24 3.77 4.86 -8.30
C LYS A 24 3.91 3.52 -7.58
N LYS A 25 5.04 2.82 -7.75
CA LYS A 25 5.29 1.53 -7.08
C LYS A 25 5.48 1.67 -5.57
N PHE A 26 6.16 2.72 -5.11
CA PHE A 26 6.28 2.98 -3.68
C PHE A 26 4.94 3.32 -3.03
N LYS A 27 4.10 4.10 -3.71
CA LYS A 27 2.74 4.41 -3.24
C LYS A 27 1.89 3.14 -3.15
N GLU A 28 1.91 2.31 -4.20
CA GLU A 28 1.19 1.03 -4.25
C GLU A 28 1.58 0.14 -3.05
N LEU A 29 2.88 -0.06 -2.80
CA LEU A 29 3.34 -0.86 -1.65
C LEU A 29 2.90 -0.27 -0.31
N LYS A 30 3.02 1.06 -0.14
CA LYS A 30 2.59 1.74 1.09
C LYS A 30 1.08 1.66 1.33
N ASP A 31 0.29 1.64 0.27
CA ASP A 31 -1.17 1.53 0.38
C ASP A 31 -1.60 0.16 0.90
N HIS A 32 -1.02 -0.93 0.37
CA HIS A 32 -1.26 -2.28 0.88
C HIS A 32 -0.83 -2.39 2.35
N ILE A 33 0.32 -1.83 2.73
CA ILE A 33 0.78 -1.77 4.13
C ILE A 33 -0.26 -1.09 5.04
N LYS A 34 -0.85 0.02 4.59
CA LYS A 34 -1.92 0.72 5.32
C LYS A 34 -3.16 -0.16 5.46
N GLN A 35 -3.55 -0.87 4.40
CA GLN A 35 -4.68 -1.79 4.43
C GLN A 35 -4.46 -2.97 5.39
N ILE A 36 -3.24 -3.53 5.45
CA ILE A 36 -2.88 -4.57 6.42
C ILE A 36 -2.96 -4.01 7.85
N ASN A 37 -2.44 -2.81 8.11
CA ASN A 37 -2.55 -2.18 9.42
C ASN A 37 -4.00 -1.98 9.88
N ASN A 38 -4.91 -1.65 8.96
CA ASN A 38 -6.34 -1.61 9.27
C ASN A 38 -6.88 -3.00 9.65
N GLY A 39 -6.44 -4.05 8.95
CA GLY A 39 -6.75 -5.44 9.32
C GLY A 39 -6.23 -5.80 10.71
N LYS A 40 -5.01 -5.37 11.07
CA LYS A 40 -4.42 -5.57 12.41
C LYS A 40 -5.25 -4.91 13.51
N ASN A 41 -5.66 -3.65 13.31
CA ASN A 41 -6.46 -2.91 14.29
C ASN A 41 -7.78 -3.62 14.62
N ASN A 42 -8.40 -4.26 13.62
CA ASN A 42 -9.67 -4.97 13.78
C ASN A 42 -9.48 -6.48 14.04
N LYS A 43 -8.23 -6.96 14.10
CA LYS A 43 -7.86 -8.39 14.22
C LYS A 43 -8.48 -9.29 13.14
N ASP A 44 -8.66 -8.76 11.93
CA ASP A 44 -9.19 -9.50 10.78
C ASP A 44 -8.04 -10.17 10.03
N PHE A 45 -7.70 -11.39 10.44
CA PHE A 45 -6.59 -12.16 9.86
C PHE A 45 -6.85 -12.62 8.42
N THR A 46 -8.11 -12.83 8.03
CA THR A 46 -8.48 -13.14 6.65
C THR A 46 -8.13 -11.98 5.73
N LYS A 47 -8.47 -10.75 6.15
CA LYS A 47 -8.10 -9.53 5.41
C LYS A 47 -6.59 -9.30 5.40
N ILE A 48 -5.91 -9.50 6.53
CA ILE A 48 -4.43 -9.38 6.61
C ILE A 48 -3.78 -10.30 5.58
N LEU A 49 -4.18 -11.57 5.53
CA LEU A 49 -3.61 -12.56 4.61
C LEU A 49 -3.85 -12.18 3.15
N ALA A 50 -5.10 -11.84 2.80
CA ALA A 50 -5.45 -11.47 1.42
C ALA A 50 -4.63 -10.25 0.93
N VAL A 51 -4.55 -9.19 1.74
CA VAL A 51 -3.80 -7.99 1.36
C VAL A 51 -2.29 -8.24 1.38
N PHE A 52 -1.78 -9.15 2.22
CA PHE A 52 -0.38 -9.55 2.22
C PHE A 52 0.03 -10.26 0.92
N ASP A 53 -0.82 -11.15 0.39
CA ASP A 53 -0.60 -11.78 -0.92
C ASP A 53 -0.55 -10.73 -2.04
N ASP A 54 -1.44 -9.75 -2.00
CA ASP A 54 -1.45 -8.65 -2.97
C ASP A 54 -0.22 -7.75 -2.83
N LEU A 55 0.23 -7.47 -1.60
CA LEU A 55 1.48 -6.76 -1.32
C LEU A 55 2.68 -7.50 -1.91
N CYS A 56 2.74 -8.82 -1.77
CA CYS A 56 3.82 -9.65 -2.33
C CYS A 56 3.82 -9.59 -3.86
N LYS A 57 2.65 -9.79 -4.50
CA LYS A 57 2.50 -9.68 -5.96
C LYS A 57 2.85 -8.27 -6.47
N ALA A 58 2.46 -7.23 -5.74
CA ALA A 58 2.81 -5.84 -6.07
C ALA A 58 4.32 -5.61 -5.99
N TYR A 59 5.00 -6.16 -4.98
CA TYR A 59 6.46 -6.10 -4.87
C TYR A 59 7.15 -6.83 -6.02
N GLU A 60 6.69 -8.03 -6.39
CA GLU A 60 7.25 -8.78 -7.53
C GLU A 60 7.16 -7.99 -8.84
N LYS A 61 5.99 -7.39 -9.12
CA LYS A 61 5.81 -6.48 -10.28
C LYS A 61 6.70 -5.24 -10.19
N SER A 62 7.07 -4.81 -8.99
CA SER A 62 7.94 -3.66 -8.76
C SER A 62 9.42 -3.95 -9.02
N LYS A 63 9.86 -5.21 -8.89
CA LYS A 63 11.27 -5.63 -9.07
C LYS A 63 11.84 -5.13 -10.41
N THR A 64 11.08 -5.23 -11.51
CA THR A 64 11.51 -4.75 -12.84
C THR A 64 11.78 -3.24 -12.86
N VAL A 65 10.92 -2.46 -12.22
CA VAL A 65 11.07 -0.98 -12.13
C VAL A 65 12.25 -0.61 -11.25
N PHE A 66 12.48 -1.37 -10.18
CA PHE A 66 13.58 -1.15 -9.24
C PHE A 66 14.93 -1.51 -9.87
N ALA A 67 15.03 -2.67 -10.53
CA ALA A 67 16.24 -3.10 -11.23
C ALA A 67 16.68 -2.09 -12.29
N ARG A 68 15.75 -1.59 -13.13
CA ARG A 68 16.05 -0.57 -14.15
C ARG A 68 16.58 0.75 -13.57
N GLN A 69 16.27 1.05 -12.32
CA GLN A 69 16.68 2.27 -11.63
C GLN A 69 17.78 2.03 -10.60
N ASN A 70 18.38 0.83 -10.57
CA ASN A 70 19.37 0.41 -9.56
C ASN A 70 18.89 0.63 -8.11
N ILE A 71 17.59 0.46 -7.87
CA ILE A 71 16.97 0.56 -6.56
C ILE A 71 17.01 -0.83 -5.92
N THR A 72 17.68 -0.94 -4.78
CA THR A 72 17.59 -2.13 -3.94
C THR A 72 16.21 -2.22 -3.28
N THR A 73 15.88 -3.38 -2.71
CA THR A 73 14.63 -3.56 -1.96
C THR A 73 14.40 -2.39 -0.98
N PRO A 74 13.26 -1.70 -1.06
CA PRO A 74 13.03 -0.54 -0.21
C PRO A 74 13.04 -0.91 1.28
N ARG A 75 13.82 -0.15 2.08
CA ARG A 75 13.99 -0.43 3.51
C ARG A 75 12.68 -0.41 4.31
N PHE A 76 11.68 0.36 3.88
CA PHE A 76 10.36 0.37 4.51
C PHE A 76 9.61 -0.96 4.32
N TYR A 77 9.81 -1.63 3.18
CA TYR A 77 9.17 -2.91 2.89
C TYR A 77 9.76 -4.00 3.78
N ILE A 78 11.09 -4.09 3.86
CA ILE A 78 11.79 -5.06 4.73
C ILE A 78 11.39 -4.86 6.19
N ARG A 79 11.41 -3.62 6.68
CA ARG A 79 10.99 -3.31 8.05
C ARG A 79 9.56 -3.78 8.33
N TYR A 80 8.65 -3.52 7.40
CA TYR A 80 7.26 -3.94 7.57
C TYR A 80 7.07 -5.47 7.54
N MET A 81 7.86 -6.19 6.74
CA MET A 81 7.81 -7.66 6.74
C MET A 81 8.16 -8.21 8.13
N VAL A 82 9.24 -7.70 8.73
CA VAL A 82 9.66 -8.09 10.09
C VAL A 82 8.60 -7.69 11.13
N ASP A 83 8.11 -6.45 11.11
CA ASP A 83 7.07 -5.99 12.04
C ASP A 83 5.76 -6.81 11.94
N LEU A 84 5.43 -7.32 10.75
CA LEU A 84 4.25 -8.16 10.55
C LEU A 84 4.48 -9.58 11.05
N GLU A 85 5.65 -10.16 10.79
CA GLU A 85 6.06 -11.47 11.30
C GLU A 85 6.05 -11.48 12.83
N ASP A 86 6.71 -10.52 13.46
CA ASP A 86 6.71 -10.34 14.92
C ASP A 86 5.28 -10.22 15.47
N TYR A 87 4.42 -9.43 14.83
CA TYR A 87 3.02 -9.29 15.27
C TYR A 87 2.26 -10.62 15.23
N VAL A 88 2.44 -11.41 14.17
CA VAL A 88 1.78 -12.71 14.03
C VAL A 88 2.32 -13.68 15.07
N ALA A 89 3.65 -13.80 15.20
CA ALA A 89 4.29 -14.68 16.19
C ALA A 89 3.80 -14.38 17.61
N ASN A 90 3.88 -13.11 18.04
CA ASN A 90 3.40 -12.67 19.35
C ASN A 90 1.90 -12.96 19.55
N PHE A 91 1.06 -12.88 18.51
CA PHE A 91 -0.36 -13.21 18.63
C PHE A 91 -0.59 -14.70 18.89
N TRP A 92 0.16 -15.58 18.23
CA TRP A 92 0.06 -17.03 18.41
C TRP A 92 0.60 -17.47 19.78
N GLU A 93 1.76 -16.96 20.21
CA GLU A 93 2.30 -17.25 21.54
C GLU A 93 1.33 -16.86 22.65
N ASN A 94 0.68 -15.69 22.53
CA ASN A 94 -0.34 -15.25 23.48
C ASN A 94 -1.64 -16.07 23.44
N LYS A 95 -1.93 -16.73 22.31
CA LYS A 95 -3.10 -17.62 22.18
C LYS A 95 -2.80 -18.97 22.82
N GLU A 96 -1.62 -19.53 22.59
CA GLU A 96 -1.18 -20.79 23.21
C GLU A 96 -1.00 -20.63 24.73
N ALA A 97 -0.47 -19.50 25.20
CA ALA A 97 -0.33 -19.24 26.64
C ALA A 97 -1.66 -19.07 27.40
N LYS A 98 -2.78 -18.90 26.68
CA LYS A 98 -4.14 -18.76 27.25
C LYS A 98 -5.00 -20.01 27.09
N SER A 99 -4.54 -21.01 26.34
CA SER A 99 -5.18 -22.31 26.17
C SER A 99 -4.55 -23.36 27.07
#